data_AF-A0A1R1LKL8-F1
#
_entry.id   AF-A0A1R1LKL8-F1
#
_cell.length_a   1.000
_cell.length_b   1.000
_cell.length_c   1.000
_cell.angle_alpha   90.00
_cell.angle_beta   90.00
_cell.angle_gamma   90.00
#
_symmetry.space_group_name_H-M   'P 1'
#
loop_
_entity.id
_entity.type
_entity.pdbx_description
1 polymer ?
#
loop_
_entity_poly.entity_id
_entity_poly.type
_entity_poly.pdbx_seq_one_letter_code
_entity_poly.pdbx_strand_id
1 'polypeptide(L)'
;MKFLSAILSVLFFLSVSQVAVADTTYSFIQGKKWKGVKIGGKAPRSLDSVCRHDVCYQFKTFRSIPRELMKKYDLKTLSFDQLAAAPGVQRKGNRLSLPDDLGSVIYRMAFWDYMREFREDNSLSGRGHGSGIHFFFNATLPIE
;
A
#
# COMPACT_ATOMS: atom_id res chain seq x y z
N MET A 1 -7.92 53.45 13.57
CA MET A 1 -7.40 52.15 14.08
C MET A 1 -8.44 51.03 14.23
N LYS A 2 -9.74 51.23 13.96
CA LYS A 2 -10.77 50.19 14.11
C LYS A 2 -11.00 49.29 12.87
N PHE A 3 -10.62 49.76 11.68
CA PHE A 3 -10.83 49.03 10.42
C PHE A 3 -9.80 47.91 10.16
N LEU A 4 -8.59 48.01 10.71
CA LEU A 4 -7.54 46.99 10.54
C LEU A 4 -7.84 45.69 11.30
N SER A 5 -8.58 45.76 12.42
CA SER A 5 -8.94 44.58 13.20
C SER A 5 -9.92 43.67 12.49
N ALA A 6 -10.83 44.22 11.67
CA ALA A 6 -11.86 43.44 10.99
C ALA A 6 -11.29 42.59 9.84
N ILE A 7 -10.27 43.10 9.15
CA ILE A 7 -9.62 42.41 8.03
C ILE A 7 -8.77 41.22 8.54
N LEU A 8 -8.10 41.40 9.68
CA LEU A 8 -7.29 40.35 10.29
C LEU A 8 -8.15 39.16 10.79
N SER A 9 -9.37 39.43 11.27
CA SER A 9 -10.31 38.38 11.69
C SER A 9 -10.84 37.55 10.51
N VAL A 10 -11.07 38.16 9.35
CA VAL A 10 -11.58 37.45 8.15
C VAL A 10 -10.50 36.55 7.53
N LEU A 11 -9.23 36.97 7.56
CA LEU A 11 -8.10 36.15 7.10
C LEU A 11 -7.85 34.92 7.98
N PHE A 12 -8.19 34.96 9.27
CA PHE A 12 -8.02 33.83 10.18
C PHE A 12 -9.07 32.72 9.97
N PHE A 13 -10.26 33.04 9.44
CA PHE A 13 -11.28 32.03 9.12
C PHE A 13 -10.99 31.26 7.83
N LEU A 14 -10.15 31.79 6.93
CA LEU A 14 -9.82 31.13 5.66
C LEU A 14 -8.75 30.04 5.78
N SER A 15 -8.07 29.89 6.92
CA SER A 15 -6.98 28.93 7.12
C SER A 15 -7.38 27.63 7.83
N VAL A 16 -8.63 27.47 8.30
CA VAL A 16 -9.05 26.31 9.11
C VAL A 16 -9.68 25.17 8.29
N SER A 17 -9.80 25.32 6.97
CA SER A 17 -10.30 24.25 6.10
C SER A 17 -9.22 23.22 5.74
N GLN A 18 -8.44 22.76 6.73
CA GLN A 18 -7.77 21.48 6.60
C GLN A 18 -8.84 20.42 6.83
N VAL A 19 -9.52 20.07 5.74
CA VAL A 19 -10.31 18.84 5.63
C VAL A 19 -9.46 17.71 6.20
N ALA A 20 -9.81 17.29 7.41
CA ALA A 20 -9.45 15.99 7.91
C ALA A 20 -9.94 15.03 6.83
N VAL A 21 -8.98 14.49 6.09
CA VAL A 21 -9.21 13.44 5.11
C VAL A 21 -9.95 12.37 5.91
N ALA A 22 -11.22 12.17 5.59
CA ALA A 22 -12.00 11.08 6.15
C ALA A 22 -11.12 9.84 6.08
N ASP A 23 -10.77 9.29 7.25
CA ASP A 23 -9.86 8.18 7.37
C ASP A 23 -10.41 7.02 6.54
N THR A 24 -9.96 6.92 5.29
CA THR A 24 -10.22 5.72 4.52
C THR A 24 -9.43 4.65 5.23
N THR A 25 -10.15 3.74 5.86
CA THR A 25 -9.62 2.69 6.73
C THR A 25 -8.50 1.92 6.03
N TYR A 26 -8.54 1.85 4.70
CA TYR A 26 -7.62 1.10 3.86
C TYR A 26 -6.79 1.99 2.94
N SER A 27 -5.49 1.70 2.86
CA SER A 27 -4.60 2.32 1.88
C SER A 27 -3.78 1.29 1.12
N PHE A 28 -3.50 1.57 -0.15
CA PHE A 28 -2.66 0.75 -1.02
C PHE A 28 -1.43 1.54 -1.43
N ILE A 29 -0.24 1.03 -1.12
CA ILE A 29 1.03 1.71 -1.26
C ILE A 29 1.84 1.03 -2.35
N GLN A 30 2.27 1.80 -3.35
CA GLN A 30 3.14 1.31 -4.40
C GLN A 30 4.52 0.96 -3.85
N GLY A 31 5.01 -0.21 -4.24
CA GLY A 31 6.38 -0.63 -3.96
C GLY A 31 7.43 0.28 -4.60
N LYS A 32 8.55 0.48 -3.92
CA LYS A 32 9.63 1.36 -4.35
C LYS A 32 10.58 0.62 -5.30
N LYS A 33 11.01 1.29 -6.37
CA LYS A 33 12.07 0.80 -7.26
C LYS A 33 13.41 0.85 -6.54
N TRP A 34 14.23 -0.18 -6.72
CA TRP A 34 15.57 -0.22 -6.15
C TRP A 34 16.50 0.62 -7.02
N LYS A 35 17.15 1.63 -6.41
CA LYS A 35 18.11 2.47 -7.12
C LYS A 35 19.40 1.69 -7.33
N GLY A 36 20.00 1.82 -8.51
CA GLY A 36 21.32 1.22 -8.81
C GLY A 36 21.33 -0.28 -9.14
N VAL A 37 20.22 -0.99 -8.93
CA VAL A 37 20.11 -2.42 -9.29
C VAL A 37 19.22 -2.57 -10.52
N LYS A 38 19.67 -3.37 -11.51
CA LYS A 38 18.88 -3.77 -12.67
C LYS A 38 19.03 -5.27 -12.85
N ILE A 39 17.92 -5.98 -13.00
CA ILE A 39 17.92 -7.39 -13.33
C ILE A 39 17.25 -7.50 -14.69
N GLY A 40 18.05 -7.78 -15.73
CA GLY A 40 17.62 -7.65 -17.12
C GLY A 40 17.31 -6.20 -17.51
N GLY A 41 16.19 -5.98 -18.22
CA GLY A 41 15.80 -4.68 -18.77
C GLY A 41 15.03 -3.74 -17.83
N LYS A 42 14.71 -4.15 -16.60
CA LYS A 42 13.92 -3.35 -15.65
C LYS A 42 14.57 -3.32 -14.27
N ALA A 43 14.46 -2.20 -13.56
CA ALA A 43 14.88 -2.11 -12.17
C ALA A 43 13.90 -2.94 -11.31
N PRO A 44 14.39 -3.81 -10.42
CA PRO A 44 13.53 -4.52 -9.48
C PRO A 44 12.82 -3.51 -8.58
N ARG A 45 11.62 -3.87 -8.15
CA ARG A 45 10.79 -3.06 -7.26
C ARG A 45 10.36 -3.90 -6.07
N SER A 46 10.21 -3.28 -4.91
CA SER A 46 9.56 -3.93 -3.78
C SER A 46 8.11 -4.26 -4.13
N LEU A 47 7.53 -5.20 -3.39
CA LEU A 47 6.12 -5.53 -3.50
C LEU A 47 5.26 -4.34 -3.09
N ASP A 48 4.06 -4.27 -3.68
CA ASP A 48 3.02 -3.33 -3.25
C ASP A 48 2.50 -3.76 -1.87
N SER A 49 1.96 -2.83 -1.09
CA SER A 49 1.47 -3.12 0.26
C SER A 49 0.07 -2.58 0.46
N VAL A 50 -0.78 -3.32 1.17
CA VAL A 50 -2.10 -2.85 1.60
C VAL A 50 -2.08 -2.69 3.11
N CYS A 51 -2.57 -1.56 3.60
CA CYS A 51 -2.56 -1.20 5.00
C CYS A 51 -3.97 -0.90 5.49
N ARG A 52 -4.24 -1.25 6.74
CA ARG A 52 -5.41 -0.82 7.49
C ARG A 52 -4.94 -0.16 8.79
N HIS A 53 -5.17 1.14 8.94
CA HIS A 53 -4.50 1.95 9.97
C HIS A 53 -2.97 1.75 9.89
N ASP A 54 -2.34 1.27 10.98
CA ASP A 54 -0.89 1.07 11.10
C ASP A 54 -0.42 -0.35 10.72
N VAL A 55 -1.34 -1.26 10.36
CA VAL A 55 -1.00 -2.64 10.00
C VAL A 55 -0.95 -2.79 8.50
N CYS A 56 0.16 -3.29 7.96
CA CYS A 56 0.39 -3.45 6.52
C CYS A 56 0.79 -4.87 6.16
N TYR A 57 0.29 -5.35 5.02
CA TYR A 57 0.68 -6.63 4.43
C TYR A 57 1.17 -6.45 2.99
N GLN A 58 2.20 -7.21 2.61
CA GLN A 58 2.70 -7.21 1.24
C GLN A 58 1.73 -7.94 0.33
N PHE A 59 1.40 -7.32 -0.79
CA PHE A 59 0.52 -7.86 -1.81
C PHE A 59 1.33 -8.61 -2.85
N LYS A 60 1.37 -9.94 -2.73
CA LYS A 60 2.12 -10.83 -3.64
C LYS A 60 1.24 -11.37 -4.77
N THR A 61 0.02 -11.78 -4.42
CA THR A 61 -0.82 -12.55 -5.33
C THR A 61 -2.02 -11.75 -5.81
N PHE A 62 -2.21 -11.72 -7.12
CA PHE A 62 -3.43 -11.20 -7.77
C PHE A 62 -4.59 -12.22 -7.73
N ARG A 63 -4.60 -13.15 -6.77
CA ARG A 63 -5.59 -14.23 -6.72
C ARG A 63 -7.01 -13.64 -6.60
N SER A 64 -7.94 -14.33 -7.22
CA SER A 64 -9.22 -13.82 -7.70
C SER A 64 -9.99 -13.00 -6.66
N ILE A 65 -10.03 -11.68 -6.88
CA ILE A 65 -11.08 -10.85 -6.31
C ILE A 65 -12.42 -11.33 -6.88
N PRO A 66 -13.51 -11.31 -6.08
CA PRO A 66 -14.85 -11.61 -6.57
C PRO A 66 -15.15 -10.83 -7.86
N ARG A 67 -15.68 -11.53 -8.87
CA ARG A 67 -15.92 -10.93 -10.20
C ARG A 67 -16.87 -9.75 -10.13
N GLU A 68 -17.80 -9.79 -9.19
CA GLU A 68 -18.76 -8.73 -8.89
C GLU A 68 -18.04 -7.44 -8.51
N LEU A 69 -17.00 -7.55 -7.70
CA LEU A 69 -16.22 -6.41 -7.22
C LEU A 69 -15.29 -5.88 -8.34
N MET A 70 -14.69 -6.77 -9.13
CA MET A 70 -13.94 -6.37 -10.32
C MET A 70 -14.83 -5.61 -11.32
N LYS A 71 -16.06 -6.09 -11.54
CA LYS A 71 -17.03 -5.43 -12.42
C LYS A 71 -17.50 -4.09 -11.85
N LYS A 72 -17.77 -4.01 -10.55
CA LYS A 72 -18.21 -2.77 -9.86
C LYS A 72 -17.20 -1.64 -10.03
N TYR A 73 -15.91 -1.95 -9.97
CA TYR A 73 -14.82 -0.98 -10.05
C TYR A 73 -14.14 -0.90 -11.43
N ASP A 74 -14.70 -1.59 -12.44
CA ASP A 74 -14.11 -1.72 -13.79
C ASP A 74 -12.63 -2.14 -13.80
N LEU A 75 -12.26 -3.04 -12.87
CA LEU A 75 -10.89 -3.50 -12.70
C LEU A 75 -10.63 -4.68 -13.61
N LYS A 76 -9.57 -4.59 -14.43
CA LYS A 76 -9.03 -5.74 -15.19
C LYS A 76 -7.94 -6.47 -14.42
N THR A 77 -7.14 -5.71 -13.68
CA THR A 77 -6.03 -6.21 -12.85
C THR A 77 -5.93 -5.38 -11.58
N LEU A 78 -5.25 -5.90 -10.56
CA LEU A 78 -5.03 -5.19 -9.29
C LEU A 78 -3.69 -4.46 -9.26
N SER A 79 -3.29 -3.92 -10.40
CA SER A 79 -2.12 -3.05 -10.46
C SER A 79 -2.42 -1.72 -9.80
N PHE A 80 -1.38 -1.07 -9.28
CA PHE A 80 -1.50 0.27 -8.71
C PHE A 80 -2.20 1.24 -9.66
N ASP A 81 -1.84 1.23 -10.94
CA ASP A 81 -2.40 2.17 -11.93
C ASP A 81 -3.88 1.90 -12.24
N GLN A 82 -4.32 0.64 -12.22
CA GLN A 82 -5.73 0.29 -12.41
C GLN A 82 -6.56 0.64 -11.18
N LEU A 83 -6.06 0.34 -9.98
CA LEU A 83 -6.71 0.74 -8.73
C LEU A 83 -6.81 2.26 -8.62
N ALA A 84 -5.78 2.99 -9.07
CA ALA A 84 -5.79 4.45 -9.08
C ALA A 84 -6.83 5.05 -10.03
N ALA A 85 -7.23 4.31 -11.07
CA ALA A 85 -8.28 4.72 -12.01
C ALA A 85 -9.69 4.30 -11.56
N ALA A 86 -9.80 3.51 -10.49
CA ALA A 86 -11.09 2.99 -10.03
C ALA A 86 -11.95 4.08 -9.38
N PRO A 87 -13.28 4.02 -9.54
CA PRO A 87 -14.17 4.99 -8.93
C PRO A 87 -14.08 4.98 -7.41
N GLY A 88 -14.08 6.16 -6.79
CA GLY A 88 -13.99 6.30 -5.32
C GLY A 88 -12.60 6.10 -4.73
N VAL A 89 -11.59 5.76 -5.52
CA VAL A 89 -10.19 5.70 -5.07
C VAL A 89 -9.58 7.09 -5.13
N GLN A 90 -8.96 7.52 -4.03
CA GLN A 90 -8.23 8.79 -3.97
C GLN A 90 -6.72 8.54 -4.07
N ARG A 91 -6.05 9.21 -5.00
CA ARG A 91 -4.59 9.08 -5.18
C ARG A 91 -3.85 10.22 -4.48
N LYS A 92 -2.90 9.85 -3.61
CA LYS A 92 -1.93 10.76 -2.99
C LYS A 92 -0.51 10.23 -3.20
N GLY A 93 0.12 10.65 -4.31
CA GLY A 93 1.47 10.21 -4.67
C GLY A 93 1.54 8.71 -4.95
N ASN A 94 2.30 7.99 -4.11
CA ASN A 94 2.45 6.53 -4.14
C ASN A 94 1.44 5.78 -3.26
N ARG A 95 0.47 6.50 -2.67
CA ARG A 95 -0.57 5.93 -1.83
C ARG A 95 -1.93 6.12 -2.48
N LEU A 96 -2.73 5.07 -2.48
CA LEU A 96 -4.14 5.09 -2.82
C LEU A 96 -4.94 4.90 -1.55
N SER A 97 -6.00 5.66 -1.44
CA SER A 97 -7.01 5.57 -0.41
C SER A 97 -8.17 4.80 -1.04
N LEU A 98 -8.45 3.61 -0.51
CA LEU A 98 -9.40 2.66 -1.10
C LEU A 98 -10.76 2.76 -0.42
N PRO A 99 -11.87 2.62 -1.17
CA PRO A 99 -13.19 2.37 -0.59
C PRO A 99 -13.19 1.13 0.30
N ASP A 100 -13.99 1.11 1.36
CA ASP A 100 -13.95 0.06 2.38
C ASP A 100 -14.26 -1.34 1.83
N ASP A 101 -15.20 -1.47 0.89
CA ASP A 101 -15.55 -2.76 0.27
C ASP A 101 -14.40 -3.32 -0.58
N LEU A 102 -13.69 -2.47 -1.32
CA LEU A 102 -12.52 -2.84 -2.11
C LEU A 102 -11.30 -3.09 -1.22
N GLY A 103 -11.03 -2.17 -0.31
CA GLY A 103 -9.90 -2.21 0.62
C GLY A 103 -9.95 -3.41 1.55
N SER A 104 -11.11 -3.74 2.12
CA SER A 104 -11.28 -4.88 3.02
C SER A 104 -11.01 -6.23 2.33
N VAL A 105 -11.46 -6.38 1.07
CA VAL A 105 -11.22 -7.60 0.28
C VAL A 105 -9.73 -7.75 -0.02
N ILE A 106 -9.08 -6.68 -0.54
CA ILE A 106 -7.65 -6.69 -0.85
C ILE A 106 -6.82 -6.96 0.42
N TYR A 107 -7.15 -6.29 1.52
CA TYR A 107 -6.48 -6.46 2.81
C TYR A 107 -6.59 -7.90 3.32
N ARG A 108 -7.80 -8.48 3.30
CA ARG A 108 -8.03 -9.86 3.75
C ARG A 108 -7.23 -10.87 2.92
N MET A 109 -7.14 -10.67 1.60
CA MET A 109 -6.33 -11.54 0.75
C MET A 109 -4.84 -11.43 1.08
N ALA A 110 -4.32 -10.22 1.25
CA ALA A 110 -2.93 -10.00 1.63
C ALA A 110 -2.60 -10.61 3.01
N PHE A 111 -3.54 -10.49 3.96
CA PHE A 111 -3.45 -11.15 5.25
C PHE A 111 -3.37 -12.68 5.13
N TRP A 112 -4.21 -13.30 4.29
CA TRP A 112 -4.17 -14.75 4.08
C TRP A 112 -2.88 -15.22 3.40
N ASP A 113 -2.34 -14.43 2.48
CA ASP A 113 -1.05 -14.70 1.86
C ASP A 113 0.09 -14.62 2.89
N TYR A 114 0.09 -13.59 3.74
CA TYR A 114 1.02 -13.45 4.86
C TYR A 114 0.94 -14.65 5.82
N MET A 115 -0.28 -15.07 6.22
CA MET A 115 -0.46 -16.22 7.11
C MET A 115 0.00 -17.54 6.48
N ARG A 116 -0.12 -17.68 5.16
CA ARG A 116 0.34 -18.88 4.44
C ARG A 116 1.86 -18.98 4.48
N GLU A 117 2.55 -17.89 4.17
CA GLU A 117 4.01 -17.81 4.23
C GLU A 117 4.52 -18.06 5.65
N PHE A 118 3.89 -17.42 6.64
CA PHE A 118 4.22 -17.65 8.05
C PHE A 118 4.09 -19.13 8.45
N ARG A 119 3.09 -19.85 7.91
CA ARG A 119 2.94 -21.29 8.16
C ARG A 119 4.03 -22.11 7.46
N GLU A 120 4.38 -21.76 6.23
CA GLU A 120 5.41 -22.44 5.44
C GLU A 120 6.78 -22.31 6.12
N ASP A 121 7.17 -21.10 6.56
CA ASP A 121 8.44 -20.85 7.25
C ASP A 121 8.57 -21.63 8.55
N ASN A 122 7.50 -21.65 9.37
CA ASN A 122 7.49 -22.43 10.61
C ASN A 122 7.48 -23.95 10.35
N SER A 123 6.89 -24.40 9.24
CA SER A 123 6.91 -25.83 8.87
C SER A 123 8.29 -26.31 8.41
N LEU A 124 9.10 -25.41 7.84
CA LEU A 124 10.48 -25.69 7.44
C LEU A 124 11.43 -25.62 8.65
N SER A 125 11.17 -24.72 9.61
CA SER A 125 11.92 -24.65 10.87
C SER A 125 11.73 -25.90 11.75
N GLY A 126 10.56 -26.55 11.69
CA GLY A 126 10.30 -27.83 12.38
C GLY A 126 10.88 -29.06 11.68
N ARG A 127 11.35 -28.97 10.43
CA ARG A 127 12.06 -30.05 9.72
C ARG A 127 13.56 -29.79 9.74
N GLY A 128 14.15 -29.92 10.93
CA GLY A 128 15.59 -30.07 11.08
C GLY A 128 16.08 -31.37 10.44
N HIS A 129 16.30 -31.37 9.12
CA HIS A 129 17.43 -32.02 8.48
C HIS A 129 17.60 -31.50 7.04
N GLY A 130 18.68 -30.73 6.85
CA GLY A 130 19.38 -30.66 5.56
C GLY A 130 19.10 -29.44 4.67
N SER A 131 20.01 -28.47 4.76
CA SER A 131 20.49 -27.65 3.64
C SER A 131 19.49 -26.69 2.96
N GLY A 132 19.39 -25.48 3.51
CA GLY A 132 18.86 -24.31 2.82
C GLY A 132 19.92 -23.21 2.82
N ILE A 133 20.52 -22.95 1.66
CA ILE A 133 21.50 -21.88 1.45
C ILE A 133 20.85 -20.55 1.86
N HIS A 134 21.26 -20.02 3.00
CA HIS A 134 20.93 -18.65 3.39
C HIS A 134 21.72 -17.69 2.49
N PHE A 135 21.09 -17.18 1.43
CA PHE A 135 21.54 -15.94 0.81
C PHE A 135 21.20 -14.78 1.75
N PHE A 136 22.06 -14.56 2.75
CA PHE A 136 22.13 -13.29 3.45
C PHE A 136 22.63 -12.23 2.48
N PHE A 137 21.71 -11.49 1.85
CA PHE A 137 22.05 -10.18 1.31
C PHE A 137 22.24 -9.22 2.48
N ASN A 138 23.45 -9.25 3.05
CA ASN A 138 23.94 -8.22 3.94
C ASN A 138 24.30 -6.99 3.10
N ALA A 139 23.28 -6.22 2.70
CA ALA A 139 23.48 -4.91 2.08
C ALA A 139 23.58 -3.87 3.18
N THR A 140 24.79 -3.71 3.72
CA THR A 140 25.21 -2.56 4.50
C THR A 140 24.94 -1.30 3.65
N LEU A 141 23.94 -0.52 4.01
CA LEU A 141 23.68 0.79 3.43
C LEU A 141 24.81 1.74 3.85
N PRO A 142 25.57 2.37 2.92
CA PRO A 142 26.35 3.54 3.29
C PRO A 142 25.39 4.72 3.51
N ILE A 143 25.54 5.34 4.67
CA ILE A 143 25.01 6.65 5.00
C ILE A 143 26.00 7.67 4.44
N GLU A 144 25.65 8.32 3.34
CA GLU A 144 26.13 9.67 2.98
C GLU A 144 25.00 10.44 2.29
#